data_AF-A0A8H3LPT3-F1
#
_entry.id   AF-A0A8H3LPT3-F1
#
_cell.length_a   1.000
_cell.length_b   1.000
_cell.length_c   1.000
_cell.angle_alpha   90.00
_cell.angle_beta   90.00
_cell.angle_gamma   90.00
#
_symmetry.space_group_name_H-M   'P 1'
#
loop_
_entity.id
_entity.type
_entity.pdbx_description
1 polymer ?
#
loop_
_entity_poly.entity_id
_entity_poly.type
_entity_poly.pdbx_seq_one_letter_code
_entity_poly.pdbx_strand_id
1 'polypeptide(L)'
;MQNKKESWMFPTLTDSEIVYFFDTLKVGISLTDHDLKRPMSDRICDLYAKVLEETTGGIFEQFDVLALQSMQEILQEIYSLDYQDIYTVQMNAMSFYIKMRKFMQVVGISDFNYGDIIRPEPQRLRMILSGIINYMKFREDQIKILVKMDEDVESLEAKNEELENSYHNLNARLNALKLQRKEQEPEVKRYKQDNENLMSKMRELKKKQTGLLSEIDNLKASRVEWTDKINNSQFLHVTAKQNLESLKSRIVLHPEKLKQTVEEMNNNLSKEREDLAVAEKSIRETNAKLDMLKVVEDEIKACNKTLDEVLKQRNNCDKAFKELRDLQEDVETKRQILREIEKKEQLLTRQKQSLEERLKRQRDKHRQRVEESENKLATLHKDYEKIQEEMKEYELKAAEEKRSHDEIQEKIINKIQCWEKEKVAIESQYKALTDKIDSYEQELLLTIKCHKIF
;
A
#
# COMPACT_ATOMS: atom_id res chain seq x y z
N MET A 1 -4.57 61.54 17.24
CA MET A 1 -3.33 60.84 16.85
C MET A 1 -3.68 59.37 16.68
N GLN A 2 -3.80 58.89 15.45
CA GLN A 2 -4.08 57.50 15.14
C GLN A 2 -2.81 56.67 15.39
N ASN A 3 -2.84 55.79 16.40
CA ASN A 3 -1.81 54.78 16.60
C ASN A 3 -1.85 53.82 15.40
N LYS A 4 -0.85 53.93 14.52
CA LYS A 4 -0.48 52.89 13.57
C LYS A 4 -0.15 51.64 14.39
N LYS A 5 -1.08 50.69 14.47
CA LYS A 5 -0.76 49.34 14.96
C LYS A 5 0.24 48.74 13.98
N GLU A 6 1.45 48.45 14.45
CA GLU A 6 2.41 47.66 13.70
C GLU A 6 1.74 46.34 13.32
N SER A 7 1.53 46.14 12.02
CA SER A 7 0.90 44.94 11.50
C SER A 7 1.98 43.87 11.38
N TRP A 8 2.11 43.02 12.40
CA TRP A 8 2.97 41.85 12.37
C TRP A 8 2.55 40.90 11.24
N MET A 9 3.48 40.11 10.71
CA MET A 9 3.23 39.16 9.61
C MET A 9 2.38 37.95 10.03
N PHE A 10 2.04 37.83 11.32
CA PHE A 10 1.30 36.73 11.91
C PHE A 10 0.21 37.25 12.86
N PRO A 11 -0.89 36.51 13.03
CA PRO A 11 -1.97 36.92 13.93
C PRO A 11 -1.53 36.85 15.39
N THR A 12 -1.94 37.84 16.18
CA THR A 12 -1.74 37.82 17.64
C THR A 12 -2.81 36.95 18.29
N LEU A 13 -2.41 35.92 19.01
CA LEU A 13 -3.32 34.98 19.68
C LEU A 13 -3.68 35.47 21.08
N THR A 14 -4.83 35.01 21.59
CA THR A 14 -5.24 35.23 22.98
C THR A 14 -4.51 34.29 23.94
N ASP A 15 -4.45 34.62 25.24
CA ASP A 15 -3.75 33.80 26.24
C ASP A 15 -4.28 32.35 26.27
N SER A 16 -5.60 32.18 26.19
CA SER A 16 -6.25 30.86 26.13
C SER A 16 -5.86 30.05 24.90
N GLU A 17 -5.73 30.71 23.73
CA GLU A 17 -5.31 30.06 22.49
C GLU A 17 -3.85 29.64 22.53
N ILE A 18 -2.97 30.49 23.09
CA ILE A 18 -1.55 30.16 23.26
C ILE A 18 -1.40 28.92 24.15
N VAL A 19 -2.08 28.89 25.30
CA VAL A 19 -2.07 27.73 26.21
C VAL A 19 -2.55 26.47 25.47
N TYR A 20 -3.66 26.57 24.73
CA TYR A 20 -4.20 25.45 23.96
C TYR A 20 -3.24 24.93 22.88
N PHE A 21 -2.58 25.82 22.14
CA PHE A 21 -1.64 25.41 21.09
C PHE A 21 -0.37 24.79 21.65
N PHE A 22 0.19 25.33 22.73
CA PHE A 22 1.38 24.72 23.36
C PHE A 22 1.08 23.33 23.95
N ASP A 23 -0.13 23.11 24.48
CA ASP A 23 -0.58 21.78 24.93
C ASP A 23 -0.77 20.81 23.76
N THR A 24 -1.35 21.29 22.65
CA THR A 24 -1.57 20.50 21.43
C THR A 24 -0.27 20.12 20.72
N LEU A 25 0.67 21.07 20.63
CA LEU A 25 1.99 20.90 20.00
C LEU A 25 2.95 20.08 20.87
N LYS A 26 2.56 19.72 22.11
CA LYS A 26 3.33 18.89 23.05
C LYS A 26 4.79 19.32 23.22
N VAL A 27 5.03 20.62 23.34
CA VAL A 27 6.38 21.21 23.52
C VAL A 27 7.04 20.84 24.87
N GLY A 28 6.47 19.90 25.62
CA GLY A 28 7.01 19.37 26.88
C GLY A 28 6.82 20.28 28.10
N ILE A 29 6.20 21.46 27.93
CA ILE A 29 5.91 22.41 29.02
C ILE A 29 4.42 22.78 28.99
N SER A 30 3.73 22.54 30.10
CA SER A 30 2.35 23.00 30.30
C SER A 30 2.35 24.47 30.74
N LEU A 31 1.87 25.35 29.86
CA LEU A 31 1.64 26.76 30.14
C LEU A 31 0.28 26.97 30.81
N THR A 32 0.20 27.88 31.77
CA THR A 32 -1.08 28.33 32.35
C THR A 32 -1.34 29.80 32.01
N ASP A 33 -2.61 30.21 32.04
CA ASP A 33 -3.01 31.62 31.83
C ASP A 33 -2.35 32.58 32.85
N HIS A 34 -1.99 32.06 34.04
CA HIS A 34 -1.24 32.81 35.04
C HIS A 34 0.20 33.11 34.59
N ASP A 35 0.87 32.16 33.92
CA ASP A 35 2.25 32.32 33.45
C ASP A 35 2.36 33.35 32.31
N LEU A 36 1.28 33.56 31.55
CA LEU A 36 1.24 34.58 30.49
C LEU A 36 0.93 35.97 31.05
N LYS A 37 0.09 36.07 32.09
CA LYS A 37 -0.25 37.33 32.75
C LYS A 37 0.85 37.83 33.68
N ARG A 38 1.62 36.92 34.29
CA ARG A 38 2.76 37.20 35.17
C ARG A 38 3.94 36.30 34.77
N PRO A 39 4.67 36.68 33.70
CA PRO A 39 5.76 35.86 33.19
C PRO A 39 6.97 35.89 34.13
N MET A 40 7.32 34.72 34.64
CA MET A 40 8.53 34.51 35.44
C MET A 40 9.71 34.22 34.51
N SER A 41 10.83 34.92 34.71
CA SER A 41 12.04 34.81 33.87
C SER A 41 12.47 33.37 33.65
N ASP A 42 12.61 32.59 34.73
CA ASP A 42 13.08 31.21 34.68
C ASP A 42 12.15 30.32 33.84
N ARG A 43 10.83 30.48 34.02
CA ARG A 43 9.83 29.68 33.30
C ARG A 43 9.76 30.02 31.81
N ILE A 44 9.96 31.28 31.44
CA ILE A 44 10.01 31.70 30.02
C ILE A 44 11.33 31.27 29.37
N CYS A 45 12.42 31.29 30.12
CA CYS A 45 13.70 30.76 29.66
C CYS A 45 13.61 29.27 29.34
N ASP A 46 13.01 28.48 30.24
CA ASP A 46 12.76 27.04 30.02
C ASP A 46 11.86 26.81 28.81
N LEU A 47 10.81 27.63 28.65
CA LEU A 47 9.93 27.57 27.49
C LEU A 47 10.67 27.80 26.18
N TYR A 48 11.48 28.85 26.10
CA TYR A 48 12.29 29.14 24.91
C TYR A 48 13.32 28.05 24.63
N ALA A 49 13.94 27.48 25.67
CA ALA A 49 14.85 26.36 25.52
C ALA A 49 14.16 25.15 24.89
N LYS A 50 12.96 24.77 25.37
CA LYS A 50 12.19 23.66 24.79
C LYS A 50 11.69 23.95 23.39
N VAL A 51 11.25 25.18 23.11
CA VAL A 51 10.89 25.60 21.75
C VAL A 51 12.06 25.45 20.79
N LEU A 52 13.27 25.86 21.19
CA LEU A 52 14.46 25.72 20.36
C LEU A 52 14.84 24.25 20.15
N GLU A 53 14.82 23.43 21.20
CA GLU A 53 15.12 21.99 21.14
C GLU A 53 14.19 21.29 20.15
N GLU A 54 12.88 21.52 20.29
CA GLU A 54 11.86 20.93 19.43
C GLU A 54 11.96 21.43 17.99
N THR A 55 12.30 22.72 17.78
CA THR A 55 12.35 23.30 16.44
C THR A 55 13.59 22.92 15.64
N THR A 56 14.73 22.74 16.31
CA THR A 56 16.03 22.45 15.69
C THR A 56 16.41 20.98 15.71
N GLY A 57 15.72 20.13 16.48
CA GLY A 57 15.96 18.68 16.54
C GLY A 57 17.29 18.29 17.21
N GLY A 58 17.98 19.24 17.83
CA GLY A 58 19.23 19.02 18.55
C GLY A 58 19.03 19.08 20.06
N ILE A 59 19.62 18.11 20.78
CA ILE A 59 19.76 18.20 22.24
C ILE A 59 20.72 19.36 22.52
N PHE A 60 20.29 20.33 23.32
CA PHE A 60 21.05 21.56 23.60
C PHE A 60 22.49 21.29 24.09
N GLU A 61 22.70 20.14 24.75
CA GLU A 61 24.00 19.67 25.24
C GLU A 61 25.03 19.38 24.13
N GLN A 62 24.64 18.89 22.95
CA GLN A 62 25.62 18.47 21.92
C GLN A 62 26.15 19.63 21.06
N PHE A 63 25.33 20.66 20.83
CA PHE A 63 25.75 21.84 20.07
C PHE A 63 26.50 22.87 20.93
N ASP A 64 26.30 22.87 22.25
CA ASP A 64 27.02 23.76 23.16
C ASP A 64 28.49 23.36 23.32
N VAL A 65 28.85 22.08 23.24
CA VAL A 65 30.25 21.64 23.45
C VAL A 65 31.20 22.19 22.38
N LEU A 66 30.88 22.13 21.08
CA LEU A 66 31.78 22.60 20.02
C LEU A 66 31.85 24.12 19.90
N ALA A 67 30.73 24.82 20.13
CA ALA A 67 30.69 26.28 20.12
C ALA A 67 31.33 26.88 21.37
N LEU A 68 31.17 26.27 22.55
CA LEU A 68 31.86 26.69 23.77
C LEU A 68 33.34 26.34 23.73
N GLN A 69 33.75 25.19 23.18
CA GLN A 69 35.16 24.82 23.01
C GLN A 69 35.90 25.82 22.13
N SER A 70 35.37 26.15 20.95
CA SER A 70 35.99 27.13 20.06
C SER A 70 36.04 28.54 20.66
N MET A 71 35.04 28.94 21.45
CA MET A 71 35.04 30.25 22.14
C MET A 71 35.92 30.26 23.40
N GLN A 72 36.03 29.13 24.12
CA GLN A 72 36.95 28.94 25.24
C GLN A 72 38.40 28.96 24.79
N GLU A 73 38.74 28.30 23.67
CA GLU A 73 40.08 28.34 23.07
C GLU A 73 40.49 29.79 22.73
N ILE A 74 39.59 30.56 22.10
CA ILE A 74 39.83 31.96 21.76
C ILE A 74 39.96 32.85 23.02
N LEU A 75 39.13 32.64 24.04
CA LEU A 75 39.18 33.44 25.28
C LEU A 75 40.38 33.08 26.16
N GLN A 76 40.82 31.82 26.14
CA GLN A 76 42.01 31.35 26.84
C GLN A 76 43.30 31.90 26.20
N GLU A 77 43.30 32.13 24.88
CA GLU A 77 44.39 32.86 24.19
C GLU A 77 44.38 34.38 24.46
N ILE A 78 43.22 35.01 24.59
CA ILE A 78 43.12 36.48 24.71
C ILE A 78 43.25 36.97 26.17
N TYR A 79 42.67 36.24 27.12
CA TYR A 79 42.68 36.62 28.52
C TYR A 79 43.06 35.40 29.36
N SER A 80 44.28 35.36 29.86
CA SER A 80 44.73 34.42 30.90
C SER A 80 43.91 34.65 32.19
N LEU A 81 42.65 34.20 32.21
CA LEU A 81 41.69 34.43 33.28
C LEU A 81 41.76 33.25 34.26
N ASP A 82 42.26 33.52 35.46
CA ASP A 82 42.37 32.58 36.59
C ASP A 82 41.01 32.10 37.17
N TYR A 83 39.88 32.52 36.59
CA TYR A 83 38.53 32.21 37.07
C TYR A 83 37.55 31.91 35.93
N GLN A 84 37.85 30.87 35.14
CA GLN A 84 37.02 30.44 34.01
C GLN A 84 35.57 30.12 34.44
N ASP A 85 35.37 29.53 35.62
CA ASP A 85 34.04 29.12 36.11
C ASP A 85 33.07 30.30 36.29
N ILE A 86 33.57 31.49 36.64
CA ILE A 86 32.72 32.66 36.91
C ILE A 86 32.03 33.16 35.63
N TYR A 87 32.65 32.95 34.47
CA TYR A 87 32.16 33.43 33.17
C TYR A 87 31.32 32.40 32.40
N THR A 88 31.40 31.12 32.78
CA THR A 88 30.68 30.03 32.10
C THR A 88 29.17 30.28 32.04
N VAL A 89 28.58 30.75 33.14
CA VAL A 89 27.14 30.99 33.26
C VAL A 89 26.68 32.10 32.32
N GLN A 90 27.41 33.21 32.24
CA GLN A 90 27.07 34.35 31.38
C GLN A 90 27.36 34.04 29.92
N MET A 91 28.41 33.25 29.63
CA MET A 91 28.69 32.77 28.27
C MET A 91 27.57 31.86 27.76
N ASN A 92 27.08 30.93 28.59
CA ASN A 92 25.96 30.06 28.25
C ASN A 92 24.68 30.87 28.02
N ALA A 93 24.40 31.86 28.88
CA ALA A 93 23.26 32.75 28.71
C ALA A 93 23.34 33.60 27.43
N MET A 94 24.54 34.04 27.03
CA MET A 94 24.75 34.79 25.80
C MET A 94 24.67 33.90 24.55
N SER A 95 25.21 32.68 24.61
CA SER A 95 25.07 31.65 23.57
C SER A 95 23.59 31.35 23.32
N PHE A 96 22.82 31.14 24.39
CA PHE A 96 21.37 30.95 24.35
C PHE A 96 20.66 32.13 23.67
N TYR A 97 20.97 33.37 24.09
CA TYR A 97 20.40 34.57 23.48
C TYR A 97 20.69 34.67 21.99
N ILE A 98 21.93 34.43 21.55
CA ILE A 98 22.31 34.49 20.13
C ILE A 98 21.52 33.46 19.32
N LYS A 99 21.39 32.23 19.82
CA LYS A 99 20.61 31.17 19.18
C LYS A 99 19.13 31.57 19.09
N MET A 100 18.57 32.04 20.20
CA MET A 100 17.18 32.48 20.26
C MET A 100 16.89 33.64 19.31
N ARG A 101 17.81 34.61 19.22
CA ARG A 101 17.70 35.73 18.29
C ARG A 101 17.73 35.28 16.84
N LYS A 102 18.62 34.35 16.47
CA LYS A 102 18.67 33.77 15.11
C LYS A 102 17.37 33.02 14.79
N PHE A 103 16.85 32.23 15.72
CA PHE A 103 15.56 31.57 15.56
C PHE A 103 14.41 32.56 15.40
N MET A 104 14.38 33.62 16.21
CA MET A 104 13.35 34.66 16.14
C MET A 104 13.35 35.41 14.81
N GLN A 105 14.52 35.59 14.18
CA GLN A 105 14.60 36.14 12.82
C GLN A 105 13.91 35.23 11.79
N VAL A 106 14.01 33.90 11.93
CA VAL A 106 13.32 32.93 11.07
C VAL A 106 11.81 32.95 11.31
N VAL A 107 11.39 33.12 12.57
CA VAL A 107 9.98 33.27 12.95
C VAL A 107 9.37 34.57 12.41
N GLY A 108 10.19 35.57 12.09
CA GLY A 108 9.76 36.88 11.57
C GLY A 108 9.77 38.01 12.60
N ILE A 109 10.47 37.84 13.73
CA ILE A 109 10.65 38.84 14.79
C ILE A 109 12.12 39.30 14.77
N SER A 110 12.37 40.50 14.24
CA SER A 110 13.72 41.03 14.05
C SER A 110 14.28 41.79 15.26
N ASP A 111 13.40 42.24 16.16
CA ASP A 111 13.69 43.12 17.29
C ASP A 111 13.81 42.36 18.63
N PHE A 112 14.00 41.04 18.61
CA PHE A 112 14.18 40.22 19.82
C PHE A 112 15.43 40.63 20.62
N ASN A 113 15.24 40.97 21.89
CA ASN A 113 16.28 41.51 22.76
C ASN A 113 16.50 40.63 24.01
N TYR A 114 17.58 40.88 24.75
CA TYR A 114 17.92 40.08 25.93
C TYR A 114 16.93 40.28 27.10
N GLY A 115 16.26 41.43 27.15
CA GLY A 115 15.18 41.72 28.09
C GLY A 115 13.95 40.83 27.89
N ASP A 116 13.72 40.31 26.69
CA ASP A 116 12.62 39.36 26.41
C ASP A 116 12.81 38.00 27.14
N ILE A 117 14.03 37.72 27.58
CA ILE A 117 14.40 36.53 28.35
C ILE A 117 14.41 36.84 29.85
N ILE A 118 15.12 37.90 30.26
CA ILE A 118 15.32 38.23 31.69
C ILE A 118 14.10 38.89 32.32
N ARG A 119 13.39 39.73 31.57
CA ARG A 119 12.24 40.51 32.06
C ARG A 119 11.13 40.52 31.02
N PRO A 120 10.50 39.35 30.77
CA PRO A 120 9.44 39.24 29.79
C PRO A 120 8.26 40.16 30.14
N GLU A 121 7.83 40.98 29.18
CA GLU A 121 6.63 41.79 29.32
C GLU A 121 5.40 41.02 28.80
N PRO A 122 4.26 40.96 29.51
CA PRO A 122 3.12 40.11 29.14
C PRO A 122 2.61 40.31 27.70
N GLN A 123 2.51 41.57 27.25
CA GLN A 123 2.02 41.89 25.90
C GLN A 123 3.02 41.46 24.81
N ARG A 124 4.31 41.68 25.06
CA ARG A 124 5.38 41.33 24.13
C ARG A 124 5.61 39.82 24.08
N LEU A 125 5.56 39.15 25.23
CA LEU A 125 5.62 37.70 25.31
C LEU A 125 4.50 37.04 24.51
N ARG A 126 3.25 37.51 24.64
CA ARG A 126 2.11 37.01 23.86
C ARG A 126 2.35 37.11 22.35
N MET A 127 2.90 38.23 21.89
CA MET A 127 3.26 38.43 20.49
C MET A 127 4.35 37.47 20.03
N ILE A 128 5.42 37.32 20.83
CA ILE A 128 6.52 36.41 20.54
C ILE A 128 6.03 34.96 20.45
N LEU A 129 5.23 34.51 21.41
CA LEU A 129 4.67 33.16 21.42
C LEU A 129 3.69 32.93 20.26
N SER A 130 2.93 33.96 19.86
CA SER A 130 2.05 33.87 18.68
C SER A 130 2.87 33.65 17.39
N GLY A 131 4.02 34.33 17.26
CA GLY A 131 4.95 34.11 16.16
C GLY A 131 5.52 32.69 16.16
N ILE A 132 5.98 32.21 17.32
CA ILE A 132 6.50 30.84 17.47
C ILE A 132 5.46 29.80 17.06
N ILE A 133 4.21 29.93 17.55
CA ILE A 133 3.13 29.00 17.21
C ILE A 133 2.86 29.00 15.70
N ASN A 134 2.87 30.18 15.07
CA ASN A 134 2.68 30.28 13.63
C ASN A 134 3.79 29.54 12.85
N TYR A 135 5.05 29.73 13.25
CA TYR A 135 6.17 29.00 12.68
C TYR A 135 6.05 27.48 12.90
N MET A 136 5.72 27.03 14.11
CA MET A 136 5.58 25.62 14.43
C MET A 136 4.48 24.95 13.61
N LYS A 137 3.32 25.61 13.43
CA LYS A 137 2.24 25.12 12.57
C LYS A 137 2.67 25.01 11.11
N PHE A 138 3.32 26.04 10.59
CA PHE A 138 3.86 26.00 9.23
C PHE A 138 4.82 24.83 9.06
N ARG A 139 5.72 24.62 10.03
CA ARG A 139 6.66 23.51 10.05
C ARG A 139 5.96 22.15 10.06
N GLU A 140 4.93 21.95 10.88
CA GLU A 140 4.15 20.70 10.90
C GLU A 140 3.52 20.38 9.54
N ASP A 141 2.99 21.40 8.84
CA ASP A 141 2.42 21.20 7.51
C ASP A 141 3.48 20.87 6.46
N GLN A 142 4.68 21.47 6.55
CA GLN A 142 5.81 21.13 5.68
C GLN A 142 6.36 19.73 5.97
N ILE A 143 6.46 19.32 7.24
CA ILE A 143 6.92 17.97 7.64
C ILE A 143 6.02 16.90 7.03
N LYS A 144 4.70 17.09 7.01
CA LYS A 144 3.77 16.14 6.37
C LYS A 144 4.04 15.96 4.87
N ILE A 145 4.52 16.99 4.19
CA ILE A 145 4.91 16.92 2.78
C ILE A 145 6.24 16.18 2.65
N LEU A 146 7.21 16.52 3.49
CA LEU A 146 8.53 15.90 3.48
C LEU A 146 8.47 14.39 3.78
N VAL A 147 7.69 13.97 4.78
CA VAL A 147 7.47 12.54 5.09
C VAL A 147 6.92 11.78 3.88
N LYS A 148 6.01 12.36 3.11
CA LYS A 148 5.51 11.72 1.88
C LYS A 148 6.57 11.60 0.81
N MET A 149 7.43 12.62 0.67
CA MET A 149 8.55 12.58 -0.27
C MET A 149 9.58 11.52 0.15
N ASP A 150 9.84 11.37 1.45
CA ASP A 150 10.71 10.33 1.99
C ASP A 150 10.13 8.92 1.73
N GLU A 151 8.83 8.71 1.96
CA GLU A 151 8.13 7.46 1.63
C GLU A 151 8.23 7.13 0.13
N ASP A 152 8.10 8.14 -0.74
CA ASP A 152 8.25 7.99 -2.19
C ASP A 152 9.70 7.63 -2.57
N VAL A 153 10.70 8.24 -1.93
CA VAL A 153 12.12 7.93 -2.13
C VAL A 153 12.43 6.49 -1.70
N GLU A 154 12.00 6.07 -0.50
CA GLU A 154 12.18 4.70 -0.03
C GLU A 154 11.52 3.67 -0.98
N SER A 155 10.33 3.98 -1.49
CA SER A 155 9.62 3.16 -2.48
C SER A 155 10.36 3.06 -3.81
N LEU A 156 10.99 4.15 -4.27
CA LEU A 156 11.80 4.17 -5.49
C LEU A 156 13.11 3.42 -5.31
N GLU A 157 13.77 3.55 -4.16
CA GLU A 157 15.00 2.82 -3.83
C GLU A 157 14.74 1.31 -3.79
N ALA A 158 13.65 0.87 -3.13
CA ALA A 158 13.26 -0.54 -3.10
C ALA A 158 13.00 -1.11 -4.51
N LYS A 159 12.33 -0.34 -5.38
CA LYS A 159 12.13 -0.72 -6.79
C LYS A 159 13.43 -0.79 -7.57
N ASN A 160 14.35 0.14 -7.32
CA ASN A 160 15.65 0.13 -7.98
C ASN A 160 16.45 -1.11 -7.58
N GLU A 161 16.47 -1.46 -6.30
CA GLU A 161 17.13 -2.68 -5.80
C GLU A 161 16.51 -3.95 -6.40
N GLU A 162 15.17 -4.03 -6.50
CA GLU A 162 14.50 -5.15 -7.16
C GLU A 162 14.90 -5.27 -8.64
N LEU A 163 14.96 -4.13 -9.34
CA LEU A 163 15.31 -4.09 -10.75
C LEU A 163 16.78 -4.45 -10.99
N GLU A 164 17.69 -3.99 -10.15
CA GLU A 164 19.12 -4.35 -10.18
C GLU A 164 19.31 -5.86 -9.94
N ASN A 165 18.62 -6.42 -8.95
CA ASN A 165 18.63 -7.86 -8.69
C ASN A 165 18.10 -8.67 -9.88
N SER A 166 17.00 -8.23 -10.50
CA SER A 166 16.44 -8.83 -11.71
C SER A 166 17.41 -8.76 -12.89
N TYR A 167 18.06 -7.61 -13.09
CA TYR A 167 19.08 -7.41 -14.11
C TYR A 167 20.26 -8.36 -13.91
N HIS A 168 20.79 -8.48 -12.70
CA HIS A 168 21.89 -9.39 -12.39
C HIS A 168 21.52 -10.85 -12.65
N ASN A 169 20.33 -11.29 -12.25
CA ASN A 169 19.84 -12.65 -12.50
C ASN A 169 19.67 -12.94 -13.99
N LEU A 170 19.08 -12.00 -14.74
CA LEU A 170 18.87 -12.16 -16.17
C LEU A 170 20.21 -12.17 -16.94
N ASN A 171 21.15 -11.31 -16.55
CA ASN A 171 22.48 -11.26 -17.15
C ASN A 171 23.28 -12.54 -16.85
N ALA A 172 23.19 -13.09 -15.63
CA ALA A 172 23.79 -14.38 -15.28
C ALA A 172 23.21 -15.52 -16.15
N ARG A 173 21.88 -15.57 -16.31
CA ARG A 173 21.22 -16.55 -17.19
C ARG A 173 21.62 -16.40 -18.65
N LEU A 174 21.71 -15.16 -19.15
CA LEU A 174 22.18 -14.88 -20.51
C LEU A 174 23.59 -15.41 -20.73
N ASN A 175 24.50 -15.18 -19.77
CA ASN A 175 25.88 -15.65 -19.85
C ASN A 175 25.98 -17.17 -19.80
N ALA A 176 25.18 -17.83 -18.95
CA ALA A 176 25.09 -19.30 -18.91
C ALA A 176 24.62 -19.87 -20.25
N LEU A 177 23.58 -19.30 -20.86
CA LEU A 177 23.08 -19.73 -22.18
C LEU A 177 24.11 -19.50 -23.29
N LYS A 178 24.84 -18.38 -23.25
CA LYS A 178 25.93 -18.11 -24.20
C LYS A 178 27.06 -19.14 -24.09
N LEU A 179 27.43 -19.52 -22.86
CA LEU A 179 28.44 -20.54 -22.62
C LEU A 179 27.97 -21.91 -23.12
N GLN A 180 26.76 -22.33 -22.75
CA GLN A 180 26.16 -23.58 -23.21
C GLN A 180 26.10 -23.65 -24.75
N ARG A 181 25.72 -22.55 -25.41
CA ARG A 181 25.71 -22.48 -26.88
C ARG A 181 27.11 -22.66 -27.47
N LYS A 182 28.13 -22.06 -26.85
CA LYS A 182 29.54 -22.18 -27.29
C LYS A 182 30.06 -23.60 -27.11
N GLU A 183 29.66 -24.28 -26.03
CA GLU A 183 30.00 -25.69 -25.76
C GLU A 183 29.31 -26.66 -26.73
N GLN A 184 28.06 -26.37 -27.12
CA GLN A 184 27.30 -27.21 -28.05
C GLN A 184 27.66 -26.96 -29.53
N GLU A 185 28.23 -25.80 -29.86
CA GLU A 185 28.62 -25.45 -31.23
C GLU A 185 29.53 -26.49 -31.93
N PRO A 186 30.59 -27.04 -31.31
CA PRO A 186 31.42 -28.07 -31.94
C PRO A 186 30.65 -29.37 -32.21
N GLU A 187 29.78 -29.81 -31.30
CA GLU A 187 28.98 -31.02 -31.50
C GLU A 187 27.99 -30.85 -32.65
N VAL A 188 27.31 -29.70 -32.73
CA VAL A 188 26.42 -29.37 -33.85
C VAL A 188 27.19 -29.33 -35.17
N LYS A 189 28.41 -28.78 -35.19
CA LYS A 189 29.27 -28.81 -36.39
C LYS A 189 29.64 -30.24 -36.78
N ARG A 190 30.00 -31.09 -35.81
CA ARG A 190 30.30 -32.52 -36.06
C ARG A 190 29.10 -33.24 -36.66
N TYR A 191 27.92 -33.11 -36.05
CA TYR A 191 26.70 -33.75 -36.57
C TYR A 191 26.30 -33.25 -37.97
N LYS A 192 26.53 -31.96 -38.27
CA LYS A 192 26.31 -31.43 -39.62
C LYS A 192 27.25 -32.08 -40.64
N GLN A 193 28.54 -32.18 -40.33
CA GLN A 193 29.52 -32.84 -41.19
C GLN A 193 29.21 -34.32 -41.38
N ASP A 194 28.84 -35.03 -40.31
CA ASP A 194 28.45 -36.44 -40.38
C ASP A 194 27.21 -36.63 -41.28
N ASN A 195 26.23 -35.74 -41.17
CA ASN A 195 25.03 -35.80 -42.00
C ASN A 195 25.34 -35.51 -43.49
N GLU A 196 26.21 -34.55 -43.78
CA GLU A 196 26.70 -34.28 -45.14
C GLU A 196 27.44 -35.50 -45.73
N ASN A 197 28.30 -36.14 -44.93
CA ASN A 197 29.02 -37.35 -45.32
C ASN A 197 28.06 -38.51 -45.61
N LEU A 198 27.07 -38.74 -44.74
CA LEU A 198 26.05 -39.76 -44.93
C LEU A 198 25.20 -39.49 -46.17
N MET A 199 24.80 -38.25 -46.40
CA MET A 199 24.08 -37.85 -47.61
C MET A 199 24.91 -38.10 -48.88
N SER A 200 26.21 -37.79 -48.85
CA SER A 200 27.11 -38.09 -49.97
C SER A 200 27.17 -39.59 -50.25
N LYS A 201 27.38 -40.39 -49.20
CA LYS A 201 27.44 -41.86 -49.32
C LYS A 201 26.12 -42.46 -49.80
N MET A 202 24.99 -41.92 -49.37
CA MET A 202 23.67 -42.30 -49.87
C MET A 202 23.54 -42.03 -51.37
N ARG A 203 23.99 -40.87 -51.85
CA ARG A 203 23.98 -40.53 -53.28
C ARG A 203 24.87 -41.48 -54.09
N GLU A 204 26.07 -41.79 -53.58
CA GLU A 204 26.96 -42.75 -54.22
C GLU A 204 26.36 -44.15 -54.31
N LEU A 205 25.77 -44.65 -53.21
CA LEU A 205 25.10 -45.94 -53.18
C LEU A 205 23.92 -45.98 -54.15
N LYS A 206 23.13 -44.89 -54.23
CA LYS A 206 22.04 -44.77 -55.20
C LYS A 206 22.55 -44.83 -56.64
N LYS A 207 23.67 -44.16 -56.94
CA LYS A 207 24.32 -44.22 -58.26
C LYS A 207 24.78 -45.64 -58.60
N LYS A 208 25.39 -46.36 -57.65
CA LYS A 208 25.78 -47.76 -57.81
C LYS A 208 24.57 -48.66 -58.04
N GLN A 209 23.51 -48.47 -57.26
CA GLN A 209 22.25 -49.20 -57.42
C GLN A 209 21.66 -49.00 -58.82
N THR A 210 21.59 -47.77 -59.32
CA THR A 210 21.10 -47.49 -60.68
C THR A 210 21.97 -48.13 -61.75
N GLY A 211 23.29 -48.16 -61.57
CA GLY A 211 24.21 -48.82 -62.48
C GLY A 211 23.99 -50.34 -62.53
N LEU A 212 23.89 -50.98 -61.36
CA LEU A 212 23.63 -52.42 -61.25
C LEU A 212 22.26 -52.80 -61.83
N LEU A 213 21.23 -51.97 -61.64
CA LEU A 213 19.92 -52.19 -62.26
C LEU A 213 20.01 -52.18 -63.79
N SER A 214 20.74 -51.22 -64.37
CA SER A 214 20.98 -51.19 -65.81
C SER A 214 21.77 -52.41 -66.30
N GLU A 215 22.75 -52.89 -65.53
CA GLU A 215 23.51 -54.10 -65.87
C GLU A 215 22.64 -55.35 -65.81
N ILE A 216 21.78 -55.47 -64.80
CA ILE A 216 20.79 -56.55 -64.69
C ILE A 216 19.85 -56.54 -65.90
N ASP A 217 19.38 -55.37 -66.34
CA ASP A 217 18.49 -55.27 -67.49
C ASP A 217 19.21 -55.66 -68.79
N ASN A 218 20.48 -55.26 -68.97
CA ASN A 218 21.32 -55.70 -70.09
C ASN A 218 21.52 -57.22 -70.08
N LEU A 219 21.86 -57.82 -68.93
CA LEU A 219 22.03 -59.25 -68.79
C LEU A 219 20.74 -60.03 -69.07
N LYS A 220 19.58 -59.51 -68.64
CA LYS A 220 18.28 -60.09 -68.98
C LYS A 220 18.02 -60.04 -70.49
N ALA A 221 18.32 -58.92 -71.15
CA ALA A 221 18.19 -58.79 -72.59
C ALA A 221 19.09 -59.79 -73.34
N SER A 222 20.38 -59.90 -72.94
CA SER A 222 21.29 -60.90 -73.49
C SER A 222 20.81 -62.33 -73.23
N ARG A 223 20.25 -62.62 -72.05
CA ARG A 223 19.68 -63.94 -71.74
C ARG A 223 18.53 -64.28 -72.69
N VAL A 224 17.65 -63.34 -72.99
CA VAL A 224 16.55 -63.55 -73.95
C VAL A 224 17.13 -63.83 -75.34
N GLU A 225 18.08 -63.01 -75.80
CA GLU A 225 18.72 -63.20 -77.11
C GLU A 225 19.41 -64.57 -77.25
N TRP A 226 20.16 -65.00 -76.22
CA TRP A 226 20.82 -66.32 -76.24
C TRP A 226 19.81 -67.46 -76.14
N THR A 227 18.74 -67.31 -75.37
CA THR A 227 17.64 -68.29 -75.34
C THR A 227 17.01 -68.44 -76.73
N ASP A 228 16.78 -67.34 -77.44
CA ASP A 228 16.22 -67.37 -78.80
C ASP A 228 17.18 -68.04 -79.78
N LYS A 229 18.50 -67.77 -79.69
CA LYS A 229 19.53 -68.46 -80.49
C LYS A 229 19.58 -69.96 -80.20
N ILE A 230 19.47 -70.35 -78.93
CA ILE A 230 19.44 -71.76 -78.52
C ILE A 230 18.18 -72.43 -79.08
N ASN A 231 17.01 -71.82 -78.93
CA ASN A 231 15.74 -72.34 -79.46
C ASN A 231 15.79 -72.50 -80.99
N ASN A 232 16.34 -71.51 -81.70
CA ASN A 232 16.53 -71.61 -83.15
C ASN A 232 17.51 -72.73 -83.53
N SER A 233 18.63 -72.86 -82.82
CA SER A 233 19.59 -73.94 -83.05
C SER A 233 19.00 -75.32 -82.75
N GLN A 234 18.22 -75.44 -81.68
CA GLN A 234 17.46 -76.65 -81.34
C GLN A 234 16.45 -76.99 -82.43
N PHE A 235 15.71 -75.98 -82.93
CA PHE A 235 14.79 -76.16 -84.05
C PHE A 235 15.51 -76.69 -85.29
N LEU A 236 16.59 -76.03 -85.71
CA LEU A 236 17.43 -76.46 -86.83
C LEU A 236 17.99 -77.87 -86.63
N HIS A 237 18.45 -78.19 -85.42
CA HIS A 237 18.94 -79.53 -85.08
C HIS A 237 17.84 -80.58 -85.15
N VAL A 238 16.63 -80.30 -84.64
CA VAL A 238 15.48 -81.21 -84.74
C VAL A 238 15.08 -81.40 -86.21
N THR A 239 15.02 -80.35 -87.01
CA THR A 239 14.74 -80.44 -88.46
C THR A 239 15.81 -81.24 -89.19
N ALA A 240 17.09 -81.00 -88.90
CA ALA A 240 18.19 -81.76 -89.47
C ALA A 240 18.14 -83.23 -89.05
N LYS A 241 17.83 -83.52 -87.77
CA LYS A 241 17.63 -84.87 -87.26
C LYS A 241 16.44 -85.56 -87.92
N GLN A 242 15.30 -84.88 -88.09
CA GLN A 242 14.15 -85.40 -88.83
C GLN A 242 14.46 -85.69 -90.30
N ASN A 243 15.24 -84.83 -90.95
CA ASN A 243 15.73 -85.06 -92.32
C ASN A 243 16.69 -86.26 -92.36
N LEU A 244 17.57 -86.39 -91.37
CA LEU A 244 18.49 -87.51 -91.22
C LEU A 244 17.74 -88.82 -90.91
N GLU A 245 16.68 -88.77 -90.10
CA GLU A 245 15.78 -89.88 -89.80
C GLU A 245 14.94 -90.28 -91.03
N SER A 246 14.50 -89.31 -91.85
CA SER A 246 13.80 -89.57 -93.12
C SER A 246 14.72 -90.14 -94.20
N LEU A 247 16.01 -89.74 -94.19
CA LEU A 247 17.07 -90.33 -95.01
C LEU A 247 17.47 -91.72 -94.50
N LYS A 248 17.54 -91.92 -93.18
CA LYS A 248 17.81 -93.22 -92.55
C LYS A 248 16.67 -94.20 -92.72
N SER A 249 15.40 -93.77 -92.68
CA SER A 249 14.25 -94.62 -92.99
C SER A 249 14.15 -94.98 -94.48
N ARG A 250 14.89 -94.27 -95.34
CA ARG A 250 15.13 -94.59 -96.76
C ARG A 250 16.29 -95.57 -96.99
N ILE A 251 17.08 -95.87 -95.96
CA ILE A 251 18.04 -96.97 -95.95
C ILE A 251 17.44 -98.06 -95.06
N VAL A 252 16.74 -98.98 -95.70
CA VAL A 252 16.12 -100.13 -95.04
C VAL A 252 17.17 -100.88 -94.22
N LEU A 253 16.88 -101.18 -92.95
CA LEU A 253 16.88 -102.56 -92.44
C LEU A 253 16.47 -102.65 -90.96
N HIS A 254 15.62 -103.64 -90.73
CA HIS A 254 15.21 -104.30 -89.49
C HIS A 254 14.04 -103.70 -88.66
N PRO A 255 12.83 -104.26 -88.85
CA PRO A 255 11.64 -104.09 -87.99
C PRO A 255 11.80 -104.59 -86.54
N GLU A 256 12.91 -105.26 -86.21
CA GLU A 256 13.15 -105.87 -84.90
C GLU A 256 13.80 -104.91 -83.90
N LYS A 257 14.68 -104.01 -84.35
CA LYS A 257 15.26 -102.97 -83.48
C LYS A 257 14.25 -101.89 -83.11
N LEU A 258 13.23 -101.67 -83.96
CA LEU A 258 12.15 -100.73 -83.70
C LEU A 258 11.28 -101.14 -82.51
N LYS A 259 11.12 -102.45 -82.25
CA LYS A 259 10.37 -102.93 -81.08
C LYS A 259 11.15 -102.71 -79.78
N GLN A 260 12.46 -102.98 -79.77
CA GLN A 260 13.32 -102.74 -78.60
C GLN A 260 13.49 -101.24 -78.31
N THR A 261 13.69 -100.38 -79.32
CA THR A 261 13.76 -98.93 -79.08
C THR A 261 12.40 -98.34 -78.73
N VAL A 262 11.29 -98.91 -79.20
CA VAL A 262 9.94 -98.53 -78.75
C VAL A 262 9.72 -98.95 -77.29
N GLU A 263 10.19 -100.12 -76.85
CA GLU A 263 10.17 -100.53 -75.44
C GLU A 263 11.06 -99.67 -74.55
N GLU A 264 12.27 -99.35 -74.99
CA GLU A 264 13.17 -98.43 -74.28
C GLU A 264 12.62 -96.99 -74.24
N MET A 265 12.03 -96.49 -75.35
CA MET A 265 11.34 -95.21 -75.36
C MET A 265 10.10 -95.22 -74.48
N ASN A 266 9.33 -96.31 -74.44
CA ASN A 266 8.19 -96.43 -73.51
C ASN A 266 8.65 -96.42 -72.05
N ASN A 267 9.75 -97.12 -71.74
CA ASN A 267 10.33 -97.13 -70.40
C ASN A 267 10.87 -95.76 -69.99
N ASN A 268 11.53 -95.04 -70.90
CA ASN A 268 12.01 -93.68 -70.63
C ASN A 268 10.86 -92.67 -70.55
N LEU A 269 9.84 -92.80 -71.40
CA LEU A 269 8.63 -91.98 -71.35
C LEU A 269 7.82 -92.24 -70.07
N SER A 270 7.83 -93.49 -69.58
CA SER A 270 7.25 -93.83 -68.27
C SER A 270 8.02 -93.17 -67.13
N LYS A 271 9.36 -93.21 -67.15
CA LYS A 271 10.21 -92.56 -66.14
C LYS A 271 10.07 -91.03 -66.17
N GLU A 272 10.13 -90.41 -67.35
CA GLU A 272 9.94 -88.97 -67.47
C GLU A 272 8.53 -88.53 -67.05
N ARG A 273 7.49 -89.34 -67.32
CA ARG A 273 6.15 -89.09 -66.78
C ARG A 273 6.10 -89.15 -65.26
N GLU A 274 6.84 -90.08 -64.66
CA GLU A 274 6.92 -90.23 -63.21
C GLU A 274 7.69 -89.05 -62.58
N ASP A 275 8.82 -88.65 -63.15
CA ASP A 275 9.60 -87.48 -62.74
C ASP A 275 8.80 -86.18 -62.90
N LEU A 276 8.05 -86.04 -64.01
CA LEU A 276 7.18 -84.89 -64.25
C LEU A 276 6.03 -84.85 -63.24
N ALA A 277 5.44 -86.00 -62.89
CA ALA A 277 4.42 -86.07 -61.85
C ALA A 277 4.97 -85.67 -60.46
N VAL A 278 6.20 -86.05 -60.13
CA VAL A 278 6.89 -85.63 -58.90
C VAL A 278 7.17 -84.13 -58.91
N ALA A 279 7.68 -83.59 -60.02
CA ALA A 279 7.95 -82.17 -60.16
C ALA A 279 6.67 -81.32 -60.08
N GLU A 280 5.59 -81.74 -60.75
CA GLU A 280 4.28 -81.08 -60.66
C GLU A 280 3.71 -81.11 -59.24
N LYS A 281 3.87 -82.22 -58.52
CA LYS A 281 3.48 -82.32 -57.12
C LYS A 281 4.30 -81.34 -56.26
N SER A 282 5.61 -81.28 -56.47
CA SER A 282 6.48 -80.32 -55.77
C SER A 282 6.08 -78.88 -56.06
N ILE A 283 5.76 -78.53 -57.30
CA ILE A 283 5.30 -77.19 -57.70
C ILE A 283 4.01 -76.82 -56.98
N ARG A 284 3.03 -77.74 -56.95
CA ARG A 284 1.76 -77.54 -56.21
C ARG A 284 2.00 -77.33 -54.72
N GLU A 285 2.87 -78.12 -54.10
CA GLU A 285 3.22 -77.97 -52.68
C GLU A 285 3.93 -76.64 -52.39
N THR A 286 4.86 -76.19 -53.24
CA THR A 286 5.50 -74.88 -53.08
C THR A 286 4.55 -73.71 -53.31
N ASN A 287 3.62 -73.82 -54.26
CA ASN A 287 2.61 -72.78 -54.47
C ASN A 287 1.64 -72.68 -53.30
N ALA A 288 1.22 -73.82 -52.72
CA ALA A 288 0.42 -73.83 -51.50
C ALA A 288 1.16 -73.16 -50.32
N LYS A 289 2.47 -73.39 -50.17
CA LYS A 289 3.30 -72.70 -49.18
C LYS A 289 3.41 -71.20 -49.45
N LEU A 290 3.56 -70.79 -50.71
CA LEU A 290 3.61 -69.39 -51.11
C LEU A 290 2.30 -68.66 -50.77
N ASP A 291 1.16 -69.28 -51.06
CA ASP A 291 -0.14 -68.68 -50.76
C ASP A 291 -0.39 -68.58 -49.25
N MET A 292 0.05 -69.56 -48.45
CA MET A 292 0.07 -69.42 -46.99
C MET A 292 0.96 -68.26 -46.51
N LEU A 293 2.14 -68.08 -47.10
CA LEU A 293 3.02 -66.95 -46.74
C LEU A 293 2.42 -65.59 -47.10
N LYS A 294 1.66 -65.48 -48.19
CA LYS A 294 0.93 -64.24 -48.53
C LYS A 294 -0.12 -63.90 -47.47
N VAL A 295 -0.86 -64.89 -47.00
CA VAL A 295 -1.84 -64.69 -45.91
C VAL A 295 -1.14 -64.18 -44.65
N VAL A 296 -0.01 -64.79 -44.27
CA VAL A 296 0.79 -64.33 -43.12
C VAL A 296 1.33 -62.91 -43.34
N GLU A 297 1.78 -62.57 -44.54
CA GLU A 297 2.23 -61.20 -44.87
C GLU A 297 1.10 -60.18 -44.70
N ASP A 298 -0.11 -60.51 -45.16
CA ASP A 298 -1.28 -59.64 -45.02
C ASP A 298 -1.72 -59.51 -43.55
N GLU A 299 -1.64 -60.58 -42.75
CA GLU A 299 -1.85 -60.52 -41.30
C GLU A 299 -0.81 -59.65 -40.58
N ILE A 300 0.47 -59.74 -40.96
CA ILE A 300 1.53 -58.87 -40.42
C ILE A 300 1.27 -57.41 -40.79
N LYS A 301 0.84 -57.12 -42.02
CA LYS A 301 0.46 -55.76 -42.42
C LYS A 301 -0.74 -55.24 -41.61
N ALA A 302 -1.72 -56.09 -41.34
CA ALA A 302 -2.85 -55.74 -40.48
C ALA A 302 -2.39 -55.46 -39.04
N CYS A 303 -1.50 -56.28 -38.49
CA CYS A 303 -0.92 -56.10 -37.16
C CYS A 303 -0.10 -54.80 -37.04
N ASN A 304 0.66 -54.44 -38.07
CA ASN A 304 1.40 -53.17 -38.08
C ASN A 304 0.45 -51.95 -38.10
N LYS A 305 -0.67 -52.02 -38.83
CA LYS A 305 -1.68 -50.95 -38.81
C LYS A 305 -2.31 -50.78 -37.44
N THR A 306 -2.64 -51.87 -36.75
CA THR A 306 -3.19 -51.79 -35.39
C THR A 306 -2.15 -51.28 -34.40
N LEU A 307 -0.88 -51.64 -34.56
CA LEU A 307 0.22 -51.09 -33.75
C LEU A 307 0.36 -49.57 -33.94
N ASP A 308 0.30 -49.07 -35.16
CA ASP A 308 0.34 -47.63 -35.47
C ASP A 308 -0.84 -46.87 -34.84
N GLU A 309 -2.04 -47.46 -34.85
CA GLU A 309 -3.20 -46.90 -34.17
C GLU A 309 -3.03 -46.86 -32.65
N VAL A 310 -2.51 -47.93 -32.04
CA VAL A 310 -2.21 -47.98 -30.60
C VAL A 310 -1.17 -46.93 -30.22
N LEU A 311 -0.11 -46.74 -31.03
CA LEU A 311 0.89 -45.70 -30.80
C LEU A 311 0.29 -44.29 -30.88
N LYS A 312 -0.61 -44.03 -31.83
CA LYS A 312 -1.34 -42.76 -31.91
C LYS A 312 -2.22 -42.54 -30.68
N GLN A 313 -2.96 -43.56 -30.23
CA GLN A 313 -3.80 -43.45 -29.03
C GLN A 313 -2.95 -43.23 -27.77
N ARG A 314 -1.81 -43.91 -27.63
CA ARG A 314 -0.87 -43.67 -26.55
C ARG A 314 -0.38 -42.22 -26.52
N ASN A 315 0.03 -41.67 -27.66
CA ASN A 315 0.47 -40.28 -27.74
C ASN A 315 -0.65 -39.29 -27.37
N ASN A 316 -1.89 -39.59 -27.71
CA ASN A 316 -3.04 -38.79 -27.31
C ASN A 316 -3.30 -38.88 -25.79
N CYS A 317 -3.23 -40.08 -25.22
CA CYS A 317 -3.30 -40.27 -23.77
C CYS A 317 -2.19 -39.51 -23.03
N ASP A 318 -0.95 -39.55 -23.53
CA ASP A 318 0.18 -38.84 -22.92
C ASP A 318 -0.02 -37.31 -22.94
N LYS A 319 -0.63 -36.77 -24.01
CA LYS A 319 -1.04 -35.35 -24.07
C LYS A 319 -2.14 -35.03 -23.07
N ALA A 320 -3.19 -35.84 -23.02
CA ALA A 320 -4.29 -35.66 -22.07
C ALA A 320 -3.82 -35.76 -20.61
N PHE A 321 -2.86 -36.63 -20.31
CA PHE A 321 -2.25 -36.74 -18.98
C PHE A 321 -1.44 -35.49 -18.60
N LYS A 322 -0.72 -34.88 -19.55
CA LYS A 322 -0.02 -33.62 -19.32
C LYS A 322 -1.01 -32.48 -19.06
N GLU A 323 -2.02 -32.34 -19.91
CA GLU A 323 -3.09 -31.34 -19.72
C GLU A 323 -3.80 -31.52 -18.37
N LEU A 324 -4.06 -32.76 -17.96
CA LEU A 324 -4.67 -33.06 -16.67
C LEU A 324 -3.75 -32.71 -15.50
N ARG A 325 -2.44 -32.93 -15.61
CA ARG A 325 -1.46 -32.51 -14.59
C ARG A 325 -1.41 -30.99 -14.49
N ASP A 326 -1.31 -30.28 -15.61
CA ASP A 326 -1.26 -28.82 -15.64
C ASP A 326 -2.54 -28.24 -15.02
N LEU A 327 -3.70 -28.81 -15.35
CA LEU A 327 -4.98 -28.40 -14.77
C LEU A 327 -5.07 -28.69 -13.26
N GLN A 328 -4.47 -29.78 -12.78
CA GLN A 328 -4.38 -30.09 -11.35
C GLN A 328 -3.50 -29.07 -10.60
N GLU A 329 -2.36 -28.69 -11.16
CA GLU A 329 -1.49 -27.64 -10.61
C GLU A 329 -2.22 -26.29 -10.55
N ASP A 330 -2.95 -25.92 -11.61
CA ASP A 330 -3.79 -24.72 -11.66
C ASP A 330 -4.91 -24.73 -10.61
N VAL A 331 -5.52 -25.90 -10.35
CA VAL A 331 -6.55 -26.03 -9.31
C VAL A 331 -5.94 -25.85 -7.92
N GLU A 332 -4.76 -26.42 -7.67
CA GLU A 332 -4.10 -26.31 -6.37
C GLU A 332 -3.65 -24.87 -6.08
N THR A 333 -3.11 -24.15 -7.08
CA THR A 333 -2.77 -22.73 -6.95
C THR A 333 -4.01 -21.87 -6.68
N LYS A 334 -5.11 -22.09 -7.42
CA LYS A 334 -6.38 -21.39 -7.15
C LYS A 334 -6.95 -21.69 -5.77
N ARG A 335 -6.81 -22.92 -5.27
CA ARG A 335 -7.19 -23.29 -3.89
C ARG A 335 -6.33 -22.60 -2.83
N GLN A 336 -5.04 -22.37 -3.10
CA GLN A 336 -4.18 -21.60 -2.19
C GLN A 336 -4.62 -20.13 -2.16
N ILE A 337 -4.84 -19.52 -3.32
CA ILE A 337 -5.35 -18.13 -3.42
C ILE A 337 -6.68 -17.98 -2.69
N LEU A 338 -7.61 -18.93 -2.87
CA LEU A 338 -8.92 -18.90 -2.21
C LEU A 338 -8.78 -18.95 -0.68
N ARG A 339 -7.90 -19.82 -0.15
CA ARG A 339 -7.59 -19.89 1.29
C ARG A 339 -7.00 -18.58 1.82
N GLU A 340 -6.17 -17.88 1.05
CA GLU A 340 -5.64 -16.58 1.44
C GLU A 340 -6.70 -15.48 1.47
N ILE A 341 -7.59 -15.47 0.48
CA ILE A 341 -8.72 -14.53 0.41
C ILE A 341 -9.67 -14.77 1.58
N GLU A 342 -10.02 -16.02 1.89
CA GLU A 342 -10.87 -16.37 3.05
C GLU A 342 -10.25 -15.90 4.37
N LYS A 343 -8.94 -16.05 4.56
CA LYS A 343 -8.24 -15.52 5.74
C LYS A 343 -8.33 -14.00 5.83
N LYS A 344 -8.15 -13.29 4.70
CA LYS A 344 -8.29 -11.83 4.65
C LYS A 344 -9.72 -11.40 4.95
N GLU A 345 -10.71 -12.10 4.40
CA GLU A 345 -12.13 -11.84 4.66
C GLU A 345 -12.47 -12.01 6.14
N GLN A 346 -12.01 -13.09 6.78
CA GLN A 346 -12.21 -13.31 8.22
C GLN A 346 -11.59 -12.20 9.06
N LEU A 347 -10.38 -11.75 8.71
CA LEU A 347 -9.68 -10.68 9.42
C LEU A 347 -10.42 -9.34 9.27
N LEU A 348 -10.83 -8.98 8.05
CA LEU A 348 -11.63 -7.79 7.78
C LEU A 348 -12.99 -7.83 8.47
N THR A 349 -13.63 -9.00 8.53
CA THR A 349 -14.91 -9.18 9.24
C THR A 349 -14.76 -8.94 10.74
N ARG A 350 -13.68 -9.44 11.36
CA ARG A 350 -13.37 -9.17 12.76
C ARG A 350 -13.07 -7.69 13.01
N GLN A 351 -12.32 -7.05 12.13
CA GLN A 351 -12.05 -5.60 12.22
C GLN A 351 -13.35 -4.79 12.11
N LYS A 352 -14.23 -5.14 11.17
CA LYS A 352 -15.55 -4.53 11.01
C LYS A 352 -16.37 -4.65 12.30
N GLN A 353 -16.48 -5.86 12.87
CA GLN A 353 -17.20 -6.09 14.13
C GLN A 353 -16.62 -5.24 15.28
N SER A 354 -15.29 -5.18 15.41
CA SER A 354 -14.65 -4.35 16.43
C SER A 354 -14.93 -2.85 16.26
N LEU A 355 -14.92 -2.35 15.02
CA LEU A 355 -15.27 -0.97 14.71
C LEU A 355 -16.75 -0.68 14.97
N GLU A 356 -17.65 -1.58 14.61
CA GLU A 356 -19.09 -1.47 14.90
C GLU A 356 -19.36 -1.43 16.40
N GLU A 357 -18.71 -2.29 17.19
CA GLU A 357 -18.80 -2.25 18.65
C GLU A 357 -18.26 -0.95 19.24
N ARG A 358 -17.11 -0.47 18.76
CA ARG A 358 -16.53 0.81 19.20
C ARG A 358 -17.47 1.97 18.88
N LEU A 359 -18.08 1.96 17.69
CA LEU A 359 -19.01 2.97 17.23
C LEU A 359 -20.30 2.94 18.07
N LYS A 360 -20.81 1.76 18.40
CA LYS A 360 -21.95 1.59 19.32
C LYS A 360 -21.63 2.16 20.71
N ARG A 361 -20.48 1.81 21.29
CA ARG A 361 -20.04 2.35 22.61
C ARG A 361 -19.94 3.88 22.59
N GLN A 362 -19.43 4.46 21.50
CA GLN A 362 -19.34 5.92 21.36
C GLN A 362 -20.73 6.57 21.23
N ARG A 363 -21.65 5.97 20.47
CA ARG A 363 -23.04 6.43 20.40
C ARG A 363 -23.75 6.37 21.75
N ASP A 364 -23.55 5.30 22.51
CA ASP A 364 -24.16 5.13 23.84
C ASP A 364 -23.59 6.18 24.82
N LYS A 365 -22.26 6.40 24.82
CA LYS A 365 -21.63 7.47 25.61
C LYS A 365 -22.13 8.86 25.24
N HIS A 366 -22.29 9.13 23.94
CA HIS A 366 -22.81 10.41 23.48
C HIS A 366 -24.26 10.60 23.93
N ARG A 367 -25.10 9.57 23.79
CA ARG A 367 -26.49 9.58 24.27
C ARG A 367 -26.57 9.85 25.78
N GLN A 368 -25.77 9.15 26.58
CA GLN A 368 -25.69 9.38 28.03
C GLN A 368 -25.29 10.82 28.36
N ARG A 369 -24.28 11.38 27.67
CA ARG A 369 -23.88 12.78 27.89
C ARG A 369 -24.98 13.78 27.53
N VAL A 370 -25.72 13.53 26.46
CA VAL A 370 -26.87 14.36 26.07
C VAL A 370 -27.94 14.31 27.14
N GLU A 371 -28.34 13.12 27.58
CA GLU A 371 -29.34 12.92 28.63
C GLU A 371 -28.90 13.53 29.99
N GLU A 372 -27.63 13.37 30.37
CA GLU A 372 -27.05 14.05 31.55
C GLU A 372 -27.10 15.58 31.42
N SER A 373 -26.80 16.11 30.23
CA SER A 373 -26.84 17.55 29.98
C SER A 373 -28.28 18.10 30.00
N GLU A 374 -29.23 17.37 29.44
CA GLU A 374 -30.66 17.72 29.46
C GLU A 374 -31.20 17.70 30.90
N ASN A 375 -30.84 16.68 31.69
CA ASN A 375 -31.21 16.61 33.10
C ASN A 375 -30.60 17.77 33.93
N LYS A 376 -29.34 18.13 33.67
CA LYS A 376 -28.70 19.30 34.30
C LYS A 376 -29.40 20.60 33.88
N LEU A 377 -29.78 20.73 32.62
CA LEU A 377 -30.46 21.91 32.12
C LEU A 377 -31.88 22.02 32.72
N ALA A 378 -32.60 20.91 32.85
CA ALA A 378 -33.91 20.86 33.48
C ALA A 378 -33.86 21.18 34.98
N THR A 379 -32.87 20.68 35.71
CA THR A 379 -32.67 21.03 37.13
C THR A 379 -32.33 22.50 37.31
N LEU A 380 -31.41 23.03 36.48
CA LEU A 380 -31.06 24.45 36.50
C LEU A 380 -32.25 25.35 36.15
N HIS A 381 -33.12 24.91 35.23
CA HIS A 381 -34.35 25.63 34.88
C HIS A 381 -35.32 25.69 36.07
N LYS A 382 -35.52 24.57 36.77
CA LYS A 382 -36.35 24.53 37.99
C LYS A 382 -35.79 25.42 39.10
N ASP A 383 -34.47 25.43 39.27
CA ASP A 383 -33.83 26.28 40.28
C ASP A 383 -33.95 27.76 39.90
N TYR A 384 -33.83 28.09 38.61
CA TYR A 384 -34.08 29.44 38.10
C TYR A 384 -35.54 29.88 38.32
N GLU A 385 -36.52 29.01 38.06
CA GLU A 385 -37.95 29.27 38.33
C GLU A 385 -38.18 29.56 39.82
N LYS A 386 -37.61 28.74 40.72
CA LYS A 386 -37.71 28.99 42.17
C LYS A 386 -37.10 30.32 42.58
N ILE A 387 -35.90 30.65 42.09
CA ILE A 387 -35.27 31.94 42.38
C ILE A 387 -36.15 33.09 41.86
N GLN A 388 -36.78 32.95 40.69
CA GLN A 388 -37.72 33.97 40.20
C GLN A 388 -38.96 34.10 41.08
N GLU A 389 -39.52 33.00 41.59
CA GLU A 389 -40.64 33.02 42.54
C GLU A 389 -40.23 33.68 43.85
N GLU A 390 -39.08 33.31 44.42
CA GLU A 390 -38.51 33.93 45.62
C GLU A 390 -38.28 35.42 45.41
N MET A 391 -37.71 35.83 44.27
CA MET A 391 -37.52 37.25 43.93
C MET A 391 -38.86 38.01 43.90
N LYS A 392 -39.91 37.44 43.29
CA LYS A 392 -41.25 38.05 43.29
C LYS A 392 -41.81 38.17 44.69
N GLU A 393 -41.64 37.15 45.54
CA GLU A 393 -42.05 37.22 46.94
C GLU A 393 -41.29 38.30 47.72
N TYR A 394 -39.98 38.41 47.53
CA TYR A 394 -39.17 39.46 48.15
C TYR A 394 -39.56 40.85 47.64
N GLU A 395 -39.84 41.01 46.35
CA GLU A 395 -40.35 42.26 45.79
C GLU A 395 -41.71 42.66 46.38
N LEU A 396 -42.62 41.70 46.56
CA LEU A 396 -43.92 41.92 47.20
C LEU A 396 -43.74 42.33 48.67
N LYS A 397 -42.94 41.60 49.44
CA LYS A 397 -42.63 41.94 50.84
C LYS A 397 -41.98 43.31 50.97
N ALA A 398 -41.01 43.63 50.12
CA ALA A 398 -40.38 44.95 50.09
C ALA A 398 -41.37 46.06 49.72
N ALA A 399 -42.32 45.80 48.82
CA ALA A 399 -43.39 46.74 48.48
C ALA A 399 -44.37 46.97 49.65
N GLU A 400 -44.72 45.92 50.39
CA GLU A 400 -45.55 46.00 51.60
C GLU A 400 -44.83 46.76 52.73
N GLU A 401 -43.56 46.44 53.00
CA GLU A 401 -42.74 47.17 53.97
C GLU A 401 -42.61 48.65 53.59
N LYS A 402 -42.42 48.95 52.30
CA LYS A 402 -42.38 50.32 51.80
C LYS A 402 -43.71 51.04 52.01
N ARG A 403 -44.86 50.40 51.72
CA ARG A 403 -46.18 50.98 52.01
C ARG A 403 -46.36 51.25 53.50
N SER A 404 -45.99 50.30 54.36
CA SER A 404 -46.06 50.49 55.81
C SER A 404 -45.16 51.63 56.28
N HIS A 405 -43.96 51.74 55.72
CA HIS A 405 -43.04 52.84 55.98
C HIS A 405 -43.65 54.19 55.56
N ASP A 406 -44.23 54.28 54.36
CA ASP A 406 -44.88 55.48 53.84
C ASP A 406 -46.09 55.88 54.71
N GLU A 407 -46.91 54.91 55.15
CA GLU A 407 -48.03 55.15 56.08
C GLU A 407 -47.57 55.66 57.45
N ILE A 408 -46.47 55.13 57.98
CA ILE A 408 -45.88 55.59 59.25
C ILE A 408 -45.29 56.99 59.09
N GLN A 409 -44.57 57.25 58.00
CA GLN A 409 -44.07 58.57 57.63
C GLN A 409 -45.22 59.59 57.57
N GLU A 410 -46.33 59.25 56.91
CA GLU A 410 -47.51 60.11 56.83
C GLU A 410 -48.12 60.37 58.22
N LYS A 411 -48.23 59.34 59.07
CA LYS A 411 -48.68 59.50 60.47
C LYS A 411 -47.74 60.39 61.29
N ILE A 412 -46.43 60.30 61.08
CA ILE A 412 -45.44 61.18 61.73
C ILE A 412 -45.63 62.62 61.25
N ILE A 413 -45.73 62.85 59.94
CA ILE A 413 -45.97 64.18 59.36
C ILE A 413 -47.27 64.79 59.90
N ASN A 414 -48.35 64.01 59.93
CA ASN A 414 -49.64 64.44 60.47
C ASN A 414 -49.54 64.78 61.98
N LYS A 415 -48.83 63.97 62.77
CA LYS A 415 -48.58 64.28 64.19
C LYS A 415 -47.72 65.54 64.38
N ILE A 416 -46.68 65.74 63.58
CA ILE A 416 -45.86 66.96 63.58
C ILE A 416 -46.75 68.17 63.26
N GLN A 417 -47.59 68.08 62.24
CA GLN A 417 -48.52 69.16 61.87
C GLN A 417 -49.57 69.45 62.96
N CYS A 418 -50.14 68.42 63.58
CA CYS A 418 -51.06 68.61 64.71
C CYS A 418 -50.35 69.25 65.90
N TRP A 419 -49.15 68.80 66.24
CA TRP A 419 -48.35 69.38 67.31
C TRP A 419 -47.94 70.83 67.01
N GLU A 420 -47.57 71.16 65.77
CA GLU A 420 -47.28 72.53 65.35
C GLU A 420 -48.52 73.43 65.50
N LYS A 421 -49.71 72.92 65.13
CA LYS A 421 -50.99 73.62 65.34
C LYS A 421 -51.30 73.83 66.82
N GLU A 422 -51.11 72.82 67.65
CA GLU A 422 -51.29 72.91 69.11
C GLU A 422 -50.30 73.89 69.73
N LYS A 423 -49.04 73.84 69.31
CA LYS A 423 -47.99 74.78 69.73
C LYS A 423 -48.36 76.22 69.37
N VAL A 424 -48.76 76.48 68.13
CA VAL A 424 -49.24 77.82 67.70
C VAL A 424 -50.48 78.25 68.50
N ALA A 425 -51.40 77.32 68.79
CA ALA A 425 -52.57 77.62 69.62
C ALA A 425 -52.17 78.00 71.05
N ILE A 426 -51.27 77.25 71.68
CA ILE A 426 -50.73 77.55 73.02
C ILE A 426 -49.96 78.88 73.01
N GLU A 427 -49.10 79.12 72.01
CA GLU A 427 -48.38 80.39 71.85
C GLU A 427 -49.35 81.56 71.69
N SER A 428 -50.45 81.38 70.95
CA SER A 428 -51.51 82.40 70.81
C SER A 428 -52.27 82.65 72.12
N GLN A 429 -52.57 81.60 72.88
CA GLN A 429 -53.21 81.72 74.20
C GLN A 429 -52.26 82.36 75.21
N TYR A 430 -50.99 82.00 75.20
CA TYR A 430 -49.94 82.59 76.04
C TYR A 430 -49.78 84.08 75.69
N LYS A 431 -49.74 84.43 74.41
CA LYS A 431 -49.69 85.81 73.94
C LYS A 431 -50.94 86.60 74.36
N ALA A 432 -52.14 86.03 74.21
CA ALA A 432 -53.37 86.66 74.66
C ALA A 432 -53.43 86.84 76.19
N LEU A 433 -52.82 85.94 76.96
CA LEU A 433 -52.66 86.08 78.41
C LEU A 433 -51.64 87.17 78.75
N THR A 434 -50.55 87.27 77.99
CA THR A 434 -49.53 88.31 78.15
C THR A 434 -50.12 89.67 77.83
N ASP A 435 -50.85 89.80 76.70
CA ASP A 435 -51.57 91.02 76.32
C ASP A 435 -52.64 91.39 77.36
N LYS A 436 -53.28 90.41 78.01
CA LYS A 436 -54.21 90.64 79.13
C LYS A 436 -53.49 91.16 80.37
N ILE A 437 -52.34 90.59 80.72
CA ILE A 437 -51.51 91.04 81.84
C ILE A 437 -51.00 92.46 81.57
N ASP A 438 -50.52 92.74 80.35
CA ASP A 438 -50.07 94.06 79.92
C ASP A 438 -51.23 95.08 79.93
N SER A 439 -52.44 94.68 79.52
CA SER A 439 -53.63 95.52 79.63
C SER A 439 -54.03 95.80 81.08
N TYR A 440 -53.85 94.83 81.98
CA TYR A 440 -54.11 94.99 83.41
C TYR A 440 -53.05 95.87 84.07
N GLU A 441 -51.78 95.76 83.66
CA GLU A 441 -50.70 96.67 84.07
C GLU A 441 -50.95 98.10 83.55
N GLN A 442 -51.44 98.26 82.32
CA GLN A 442 -51.82 99.56 81.77
C GLN A 442 -53.05 100.15 82.48
N GLU A 443 -54.06 99.35 82.84
CA GLU A 443 -55.21 99.79 83.64
C GLU A 443 -54.82 100.15 85.09
N LEU A 444 -53.89 99.42 85.71
CA LEU A 444 -53.30 99.76 87.02
C LEU A 444 -52.48 101.05 86.96
N LEU A 445 -51.69 101.25 85.89
CA LEU A 445 -50.93 102.49 85.68
C LEU A 445 -51.84 103.71 85.41
N LEU A 446 -52.99 103.50 84.75
CA LEU A 446 -54.00 104.55 84.52
C LEU A 446 -54.79 104.88 85.80
N THR A 447 -55.15 103.89 86.62
CA THR A 447 -55.83 104.12 87.90
C THR A 447 -54.93 104.77 88.95
N ILE A 448 -53.61 104.52 88.92
CA ILE A 448 -52.64 105.22 89.78
C ILE A 448 -52.38 106.67 89.31
N LYS A 449 -52.51 106.98 88.00
CA LYS A 449 -52.37 108.35 87.48
C LYS A 449 -53.61 109.23 87.68
N CYS A 450 -54.82 108.67 87.77
CA CYS A 450 -56.06 109.44 87.96
C CYS A 450 -56.41 109.76 89.44
N HIS A 451 -55.57 109.41 90.41
CA HIS A 451 -55.73 109.78 91.83
C HIS A 451 -54.77 110.88 92.33
N LYS A 452 -54.14 111.63 91.41
CA LYS A 452 -53.48 112.91 91.69
C LYS A 452 -54.04 113.95 90.71
N ILE A 453 -54.79 114.94 91.22
CA ILE A 453 -55.50 116.05 90.54
C ILE A 453 -56.95 115.64 90.16
N PHE A 454 -57.88 115.50 91.11
CA PHE A 454 -58.64 116.55 91.83
C PHE A 454 -59.51 115.87 92.89
#